data_AF-C5LXW9-F1
#
_entry.id   AF-C5LXW9-F1
#
_cell.length_a   1.000
_cell.length_b   1.000
_cell.length_c   1.000
_cell.angle_alpha   90.00
_cell.angle_beta   90.00
_cell.angle_gamma   90.00
#
_symmetry.space_group_name_H-M   'P 1'
#
loop_
_entity.id
_entity.type
_entity.pdbx_description
1 polymer ?
#
loop_
_entity_poly.entity_id
_entity_poly.type
_entity_poly.pdbx_seq_one_letter_code
_entity_poly.pdbx_strand_id
1 'polypeptide(L)'
;MTAYRHIRADLRNIQKLPYRALMPQFQQQVDAFVEKVYSSLKPKMIGGTAPNGSMLTTLAQEYVNGINSSAVPTIRSAWTNVVVRDAVHVYRVTMNEDVMQKLLMSEKEFRGKDERVVELEMMLEEAKQ
;
A
#
# COMPACT_ATOMS: atom_id res chain seq x y z
N MET A 1 42.23 -21.05 22.27
CA MET A 1 41.21 -22.01 21.77
C MET A 1 39.96 -22.13 22.64
N THR A 2 39.93 -21.65 23.89
CA THR A 2 38.78 -21.81 24.80
C THR A 2 37.59 -20.89 24.49
N ALA A 3 37.83 -19.65 24.04
CA ALA A 3 36.78 -18.67 23.73
C ALA A 3 35.81 -19.12 22.62
N TYR A 4 36.30 -19.80 21.58
CA TYR A 4 35.47 -20.34 20.50
C TYR A 4 34.55 -21.48 20.95
N ARG A 5 34.86 -22.15 22.06
CA ARG A 5 34.08 -23.29 22.56
C ARG A 5 32.79 -22.83 23.25
N HIS A 6 32.84 -21.68 23.95
CA HIS A 6 31.69 -21.08 24.62
C HIS A 6 30.68 -20.51 23.61
N ILE A 7 31.18 -19.81 22.57
CA ILE A 7 30.35 -19.25 21.49
C ILE A 7 29.48 -20.33 20.83
N ARG A 8 30.01 -21.54 20.63
CA ARG A 8 29.27 -22.62 19.95
C ARG A 8 28.09 -23.17 20.78
N ALA A 9 28.16 -23.10 22.11
CA ALA A 9 27.05 -23.46 22.99
C ALA A 9 25.95 -22.37 22.97
N ASP A 10 26.39 -21.11 22.95
CA ASP A 10 25.54 -19.93 22.95
C ASP A 10 24.74 -19.78 21.64
N LEU A 11 25.24 -20.28 20.51
CA LEU A 11 24.53 -20.29 19.21
C LEU A 11 23.13 -20.92 19.29
N ARG A 12 22.91 -21.93 20.15
CA ARG A 12 21.59 -22.59 20.29
C ARG A 12 20.53 -21.68 20.88
N ASN A 13 20.95 -20.64 21.61
CA ASN A 13 20.08 -19.67 22.28
C ASN A 13 20.38 -18.23 21.82
N ILE A 14 20.96 -18.05 20.63
CA ILE A 14 21.41 -16.75 20.13
C ILE A 14 20.31 -15.67 20.14
N GLN A 15 19.06 -16.06 19.91
CA GLN A 15 17.89 -15.19 19.96
C GLN A 15 17.58 -14.64 21.35
N LYS A 16 18.11 -15.25 22.42
CA LYS A 16 17.95 -14.80 23.81
C LYS A 16 19.10 -13.92 24.27
N LEU A 17 20.18 -13.83 23.50
CA LEU A 17 21.34 -13.03 23.85
C LEU A 17 21.14 -11.57 23.44
N PRO A 18 21.64 -10.61 24.25
CA PRO A 18 21.64 -9.21 23.84
C PRO A 18 22.61 -9.01 22.67
N TYR A 19 22.27 -8.11 21.74
CA TYR A 19 23.07 -7.83 20.55
C TYR A 19 24.54 -7.52 20.86
N ARG A 20 24.81 -6.79 21.96
CA ARG A 20 26.16 -6.43 22.40
C ARG A 20 27.00 -7.62 22.86
N ALA A 21 26.37 -8.75 23.20
CA ALA A 21 27.08 -10.00 23.54
C ALA A 21 27.49 -10.81 22.30
N LEU A 22 27.05 -10.41 21.10
CA LEU A 22 27.49 -11.02 19.86
C LEU A 22 28.93 -10.64 19.52
N MET A 23 29.57 -11.41 18.64
CA MET A 23 30.94 -11.12 18.22
C MET A 23 31.03 -9.73 17.56
N PRO A 24 32.03 -8.89 17.90
CA PRO A 24 32.14 -7.54 17.35
C PRO A 24 32.16 -7.49 15.81
N GLN A 25 32.81 -8.47 15.17
CA GLN A 25 32.86 -8.56 13.70
C GLN A 25 31.47 -8.85 13.11
N PHE A 26 30.65 -9.66 13.79
CA PHE A 26 29.28 -9.93 13.36
C PHE A 26 28.41 -8.69 13.50
N GLN A 27 28.54 -7.95 14.61
CA GLN A 27 27.82 -6.69 14.81
C GLN A 27 28.14 -5.71 13.68
N GLN A 28 29.44 -5.50 13.39
CA GLN A 28 29.88 -4.62 12.31
C GLN A 28 29.30 -5.03 10.94
N GLN A 29 29.23 -6.32 10.66
CA GLN A 29 28.66 -6.82 9.40
C GLN A 29 27.15 -6.65 9.32
N VAL A 30 26.43 -6.87 10.43
CA VAL A 30 24.98 -6.65 10.50
C VAL A 30 24.67 -5.17 10.35
N ASP A 31 25.40 -4.28 11.03
CA ASP A 31 25.19 -2.84 10.94
C ASP A 31 25.42 -2.35 9.50
N ALA A 32 26.50 -2.78 8.86
CA ALA A 32 26.78 -2.47 7.46
C ALA A 32 25.71 -3.03 6.50
N PHE A 33 25.18 -4.24 6.78
CA PHE A 33 24.10 -4.82 5.98
C PHE A 33 22.80 -4.03 6.12
N VAL A 34 22.42 -3.68 7.35
CA VAL A 34 21.24 -2.87 7.65
C VAL A 34 21.34 -1.53 6.95
N GLU A 35 22.46 -0.82 7.11
CA GLU A 35 22.71 0.46 6.42
C GLU A 35 22.61 0.32 4.91
N LYS A 36 23.22 -0.72 4.32
CA LYS A 36 23.16 -0.98 2.88
C LYS A 36 21.75 -1.23 2.37
N VAL A 37 20.94 -1.99 3.12
CA VAL A 37 19.53 -2.22 2.76
C VAL A 37 18.78 -0.88 2.82
N TYR A 38 18.80 -0.20 3.96
CA TYR A 38 17.99 1.01 4.15
C TYR A 38 18.39 2.19 3.26
N SER A 39 19.69 2.33 2.93
CA SER A 39 20.17 3.38 2.01
C SER A 39 19.70 3.21 0.57
N SER A 40 19.26 2.02 0.18
CA SER A 40 18.87 1.71 -1.21
C SER A 40 17.42 1.25 -1.37
N LEU A 41 16.65 1.21 -0.28
CA LEU A 41 15.25 0.79 -0.31
C LEU A 41 14.42 1.70 -1.20
N LYS A 42 13.70 1.09 -2.15
CA LYS A 42 12.69 1.75 -2.98
C LYS A 42 11.33 1.12 -2.70
N PRO A 43 10.24 1.89 -2.76
CA PRO A 43 8.90 1.33 -2.71
C PRO A 43 8.73 0.22 -3.76
N LYS A 44 8.03 -0.85 -3.37
CA LYS A 44 7.66 -1.89 -4.32
C LYS A 44 6.76 -1.25 -5.39
N MET A 45 7.05 -1.48 -6.66
CA MET A 45 6.20 -1.04 -7.76
C MET A 45 5.52 -2.25 -8.40
N ILE A 46 4.21 -2.17 -8.60
CA ILE A 46 3.41 -3.16 -9.34
C ILE A 46 2.54 -2.39 -10.31
N GLY A 47 2.64 -2.70 -11.60
CA GLY A 47 1.89 -1.98 -12.64
C GLY A 47 2.08 -0.46 -12.62
N GLY A 48 3.28 0.03 -12.26
CA GLY A 48 3.58 1.45 -12.17
C GLY A 48 3.06 2.16 -10.90
N THR A 49 2.39 1.45 -10.00
CA THR A 49 1.85 1.99 -8.75
C THR A 49 2.59 1.42 -7.53
N ALA A 50 2.82 2.25 -6.52
CA ALA A 50 3.28 1.79 -5.21
C ALA A 50 2.07 1.29 -4.39
N PRO A 51 1.94 -0.01 -4.11
CA PRO A 51 0.78 -0.55 -3.43
C PRO A 51 0.74 -0.09 -1.97
N ASN A 52 -0.43 0.34 -1.52
CA ASN A 52 -0.70 0.65 -0.12
C ASN A 52 -0.98 -0.65 0.68
N GLY A 53 -1.20 -0.51 1.99
CA GLY A 53 -1.47 -1.65 2.88
C GLY A 53 -2.68 -2.50 2.46
N SER A 54 -3.80 -1.87 2.08
CA SER A 54 -5.02 -2.55 1.64
C SER A 54 -4.80 -3.35 0.35
N MET A 55 -4.06 -2.76 -0.60
CA MET A 55 -3.67 -3.43 -1.84
C MET A 55 -2.78 -4.65 -1.56
N LEU A 56 -1.83 -4.53 -0.63
CA LEU A 56 -0.96 -5.62 -0.20
C LEU A 56 -1.75 -6.77 0.45
N THR A 57 -2.70 -6.47 1.34
CA THR A 57 -3.59 -7.47 1.94
C THR A 57 -4.42 -8.19 0.87
N THR A 58 -4.95 -7.43 -0.10
CA THR A 58 -5.70 -8.01 -1.20
C THR A 58 -4.83 -8.93 -2.06
N LEU A 59 -3.62 -8.52 -2.42
CA LEU A 59 -2.65 -9.37 -3.14
C LEU A 59 -2.35 -10.66 -2.39
N ALA A 60 -2.09 -10.56 -1.07
CA ALA A 60 -1.81 -11.72 -0.24
C ALA A 60 -3.00 -12.69 -0.23
N GLN A 61 -4.23 -12.18 -0.10
CA GLN A 61 -5.44 -13.00 -0.13
C GLN A 61 -5.63 -13.71 -1.47
N GLU A 62 -5.44 -13.01 -2.59
CA GLU A 62 -5.55 -13.60 -3.93
C GLU A 62 -4.52 -14.72 -4.15
N TYR A 63 -3.31 -14.55 -3.65
CA TYR A 63 -2.28 -15.61 -3.70
C TYR A 63 -2.61 -16.80 -2.80
N VAL A 64 -3.03 -16.56 -1.56
CA VAL A 64 -3.45 -17.64 -0.65
C VAL A 64 -4.62 -18.43 -1.26
N ASN A 65 -5.61 -17.75 -1.83
CA ASN A 65 -6.75 -18.37 -2.49
C ASN A 65 -6.32 -19.18 -3.73
N GLY A 66 -5.40 -18.66 -4.55
CA GLY A 66 -4.87 -19.38 -5.70
C GLY A 66 -4.15 -20.66 -5.29
N ILE A 67 -3.23 -20.56 -4.31
CA ILE A 67 -2.49 -21.71 -3.77
C ILE A 67 -3.43 -22.75 -3.19
N ASN A 68 -4.40 -22.33 -2.38
CA ASN A 68 -5.33 -23.25 -1.71
C ASN A 68 -6.36 -23.88 -2.68
N SER A 69 -6.57 -23.29 -3.85
CA SER A 69 -7.44 -23.86 -4.89
C SER A 69 -6.71 -24.73 -5.91
N SER A 70 -5.44 -25.11 -5.63
CA SER A 70 -4.55 -25.85 -6.54
C SER A 70 -4.32 -25.15 -7.88
N ALA A 71 -4.59 -23.84 -7.95
CA ALA A 71 -4.28 -23.01 -9.09
C ALA A 71 -2.88 -22.41 -8.93
N VAL A 72 -2.24 -22.08 -10.06
CA VAL A 72 -0.99 -21.29 -10.02
C VAL A 72 -1.37 -19.81 -9.89
N PRO A 73 -1.09 -19.15 -8.75
CA PRO A 73 -1.38 -17.74 -8.61
C PRO A 73 -0.57 -16.92 -9.62
N THR A 74 -1.23 -16.05 -10.38
CA THR A 74 -0.54 -15.15 -11.31
C THR A 74 -0.56 -13.72 -10.78
N ILE A 75 0.58 -13.04 -10.85
CA ILE A 75 0.67 -11.62 -10.46
C ILE A 75 -0.31 -10.76 -11.26
N ARG A 76 -0.55 -11.10 -12.53
CA ARG A 76 -1.45 -10.35 -13.41
C ARG A 76 -2.88 -10.40 -12.90
N SER A 77 -3.43 -11.60 -12.66
CA SER A 77 -4.82 -11.74 -12.21
C SER A 77 -5.04 -11.14 -10.83
N ALA A 78 -4.11 -11.37 -9.90
CA ALA A 78 -4.16 -10.80 -8.56
C ALA A 78 -4.10 -9.26 -8.60
N TRP A 79 -3.19 -8.69 -9.41
CA TRP A 79 -3.06 -7.25 -9.55
C TRP A 79 -4.29 -6.61 -10.19
N THR A 80 -4.87 -7.20 -11.24
CA THR A 80 -6.11 -6.70 -11.84
C THR A 80 -7.23 -6.62 -10.81
N ASN A 81 -7.40 -7.66 -9.99
CA ASN A 81 -8.44 -7.67 -8.95
C ASN A 81 -8.20 -6.59 -7.88
N VAL A 82 -6.94 -6.37 -7.49
CA VAL A 82 -6.56 -5.31 -6.55
C VAL A 82 -6.93 -3.93 -7.08
N VAL A 83 -6.56 -3.62 -8.33
CA VAL A 83 -6.87 -2.33 -8.96
C VAL A 83 -8.38 -2.12 -9.08
N VAL A 84 -9.13 -3.16 -9.47
CA VAL A 84 -10.59 -3.09 -9.58
C VAL A 84 -11.23 -2.83 -8.21
N ARG A 85 -10.82 -3.57 -7.17
CA ARG A 85 -11.35 -3.38 -5.81
C ARG A 85 -11.05 -2.00 -5.27
N ASP A 86 -9.84 -1.50 -5.49
CA ASP A 86 -9.44 -0.17 -5.06
C ASP A 86 -10.24 0.93 -5.80
N ALA A 87 -10.39 0.82 -7.12
CA ALA A 87 -11.19 1.76 -7.91
C ALA A 87 -12.66 1.79 -7.46
N VAL A 88 -13.27 0.62 -7.23
CA VAL A 88 -14.64 0.51 -6.71
C VAL A 88 -14.75 1.11 -5.30
N HIS A 89 -13.75 0.88 -4.45
CA HIS A 89 -13.73 1.44 -3.10
C HIS A 89 -13.67 2.97 -3.13
N VAL A 90 -12.73 3.54 -3.90
CA VAL A 90 -12.57 4.98 -4.06
C VAL A 90 -13.85 5.60 -4.60
N TYR A 91 -14.41 5.04 -5.68
CA TYR A 91 -15.68 5.48 -6.24
C TYR A 91 -16.79 5.50 -5.18
N ARG A 92 -16.98 4.40 -4.45
CA ARG A 92 -18.04 4.32 -3.42
C ARG A 92 -17.87 5.38 -2.33
N VAL A 93 -16.64 5.63 -1.88
CA VAL A 93 -16.35 6.65 -0.86
C VAL A 93 -16.64 8.04 -1.41
N THR A 94 -16.16 8.37 -2.61
CA THR A 94 -16.39 9.69 -3.23
C THR A 94 -17.86 9.97 -3.48
N MET A 95 -18.62 8.98 -3.97
CA MET A 95 -20.06 9.14 -4.19
C MET A 95 -20.81 9.34 -2.88
N ASN A 96 -20.46 8.58 -1.83
CA ASN A 96 -21.08 8.75 -0.53
C ASN A 96 -20.77 10.13 0.04
N GLU A 97 -19.53 10.63 -0.08
CA GLU A 97 -19.18 11.98 0.36
C GLU A 97 -19.97 13.05 -0.42
N ASP A 98 -20.03 12.97 -1.74
CA ASP A 98 -20.78 13.91 -2.58
C ASP A 98 -22.28 13.93 -2.25
N VAL A 99 -22.89 12.75 -2.06
CA VAL A 99 -24.29 12.62 -1.67
C VAL A 99 -24.51 13.21 -0.29
N MET A 100 -23.63 12.93 0.68
CA MET A 100 -23.74 13.48 2.03
C MET A 100 -23.59 15.00 2.02
N GLN A 101 -22.65 15.55 1.26
CA GLN A 101 -22.51 17.01 1.10
C GLN A 101 -23.77 17.64 0.49
N LYS A 102 -24.35 17.02 -0.55
CA LYS A 102 -25.59 17.50 -1.17
C LYS A 102 -26.80 17.42 -0.22
N LEU A 103 -26.89 16.37 0.60
CA LEU A 103 -27.95 16.23 1.60
C LEU A 103 -27.82 17.23 2.77
N LEU A 104 -26.59 17.63 3.09
CA LEU A 104 -26.28 18.59 4.17
C LEU A 104 -26.37 20.05 3.71
N MET A 105 -26.40 20.33 2.40
CA MET A 105 -26.57 21.68 1.86
C MET A 105 -28.00 22.17 2.04
N SER A 106 -28.16 23.47 2.30
CA SER A 106 -29.50 24.08 2.36
C SER A 106 -30.13 24.12 0.95
N GLU A 107 -31.46 24.05 0.89
CA GLU A 107 -32.22 24.08 -0.38
C GLU A 107 -31.87 25.30 -1.27
N LYS A 108 -31.49 26.43 -0.63
CA LYS A 108 -31.03 27.65 -1.31
C LYS A 108 -29.64 27.49 -1.95
N GLU A 109 -28.73 26.78 -1.30
CA GLU A 109 -27.38 26.52 -1.84
C GLU A 109 -27.41 25.50 -2.98
N PHE A 110 -28.34 24.54 -2.94
CA PHE A 110 -28.54 23.58 -4.02
C PHE A 110 -29.00 24.27 -5.31
N ARG A 111 -30.02 25.14 -5.24
CA ARG A 111 -30.49 25.93 -6.40
C ARG A 111 -29.43 26.86 -6.98
N GLY A 112 -28.64 27.54 -6.15
CA GLY A 112 -27.60 28.46 -6.61
C GLY A 112 -26.36 27.79 -7.21
N LYS A 113 -26.24 26.46 -7.16
CA LYS A 113 -25.22 25.70 -7.91
C LYS A 113 -25.71 25.28 -9.29
N ASP A 114 -26.98 24.86 -9.41
CA ASP A 114 -27.58 24.53 -10.72
C ASP A 114 -27.60 25.77 -11.63
N GLU A 115 -27.92 26.95 -11.11
CA GLU A 115 -27.91 28.19 -11.90
C GLU A 115 -26.52 28.51 -12.48
N ARG A 116 -25.44 28.26 -11.72
CA ARG A 116 -24.05 28.45 -12.19
C ARG A 116 -23.59 27.41 -13.19
N VAL A 117 -24.11 26.18 -13.11
CA VAL A 117 -23.82 25.13 -14.10
C VAL A 117 -24.48 25.49 -15.43
N VAL A 118 -25.74 25.96 -15.41
CA VAL A 118 -26.44 26.43 -16.62
C VAL A 118 -25.74 27.64 -17.23
N GLU A 119 -25.27 28.58 -16.41
CA GLU A 119 -24.54 29.76 -16.87
C GLU A 119 -23.20 29.38 -17.53
N LEU A 120 -22.46 28.44 -16.95
CA LEU A 120 -21.22 27.91 -17.52
C LEU A 120 -21.46 27.13 -18.83
N GLU A 121 -22.55 26.35 -18.91
CA GLU A 121 -22.93 25.65 -20.14
C GLU A 121 -23.31 26.62 -21.26
N MET A 122 -24.03 27.70 -20.94
CA MET A 122 -24.32 28.79 -21.88
C MET A 122 -23.03 29.45 -22.40
N MET A 123 -22.11 29.81 -21.50
CA MET A 123 -20.83 30.43 -21.89
C MET A 123 -19.94 29.50 -22.72
N LEU A 124 -19.97 28.20 -22.44
CA LEU A 124 -19.19 27.22 -23.21
C LEU A 124 -19.73 27.03 -24.63
N GLU A 125 -21.03 27.24 -24.83
CA GLU A 125 -21.68 27.09 -26.13
C GLU A 125 -21.56 28.34 -26.99
N GLU A 126 -21.54 29.54 -26.39
CA GLU A 126 -21.18 30.78 -27.08
C GLU A 126 -19.72 30.79 -27.54
N ALA A 127 -18.79 30.17 -26.78
CA ALA A 127 -17.38 30.07 -27.15
C ALA A 127 -17.10 29.09 -28.33
N LYS A 128 -18.10 28.31 -28.77
CA LYS A 128 -17.99 27.38 -29.89
C LYS A 128 -18.50 27.95 -31.23
N GLN A 129 -19.07 29.16 -31.23
CA GLN A 129 -19.48 29.89 -32.45
C GLN A 129 -18.36 30.81 -32.95
#